data_AF-A0A2W4LFE6-F1
#
_entry.id   AF-A0A2W4LFE6-F1
#
_cell.length_a   1.000
_cell.length_b   1.000
_cell.length_c   1.000
_cell.angle_alpha   90.00
_cell.angle_beta   90.00
_cell.angle_gamma   90.00
#
_symmetry.space_group_name_H-M   'P 1'
#
loop_
_entity.id
_entity.type
_entity.pdbx_description
1 polymer ?
#
loop_
_entity_poly.entity_id
_entity_poly.type
_entity_poly.pdbx_seq_one_letter_code
_entity_poly.pdbx_strand_id
1 'polypeptide(L)'
;LRIGRRFRAHSSHGNPKNPVGNQVLFVAYFNAGIRAVDVRNPWSPRELGYYVPRVNPRTDQRCVVTDGVESCKIAIQTNNLEVDQRGYVYAVDRANSGMHIVELTEEAKKELTRRPEAGTPPYQEN
;
A
#
# COMPACT_ATOMS: atom_id res chain seq x y z
N LEU A 1 11.90 13.69 -3.39
CA LEU A 1 11.30 12.51 -4.07
C LEU A 1 10.64 12.99 -5.36
N ARG A 2 11.14 12.63 -6.55
CA ARG A 2 10.46 12.93 -7.83
C ARG A 2 9.30 11.94 -7.98
N ILE A 3 8.15 12.30 -7.41
CA ILE A 3 6.97 11.44 -7.30
C ILE A 3 6.48 11.11 -8.71
N GLY A 4 6.37 9.81 -9.02
CA GLY A 4 5.87 9.36 -10.31
C GLY A 4 4.39 9.75 -10.51
N ARG A 5 3.87 9.56 -11.72
CA ARG A 5 2.50 9.97 -12.13
C ARG A 5 1.31 9.38 -11.35
N ARG A 6 1.19 8.04 -11.21
CA ARG A 6 0.04 7.41 -10.51
C ARG A 6 0.28 7.35 -9.01
N PHE A 7 -0.43 8.19 -8.26
CA PHE A 7 -0.40 8.24 -6.81
C PHE A 7 -1.82 8.08 -6.27
N ARG A 8 -2.28 6.83 -6.16
CA ARG A 8 -3.59 6.47 -5.61
C ARG A 8 -3.62 4.98 -5.25
N ALA A 9 -4.57 4.60 -4.40
CA ALA A 9 -4.89 3.20 -4.15
C ALA A 9 -5.28 2.50 -5.47
N HIS A 10 -4.83 1.27 -5.64
CA HIS A 10 -5.15 0.43 -6.79
C HIS A 10 -5.81 -0.89 -6.39
N SER A 11 -5.26 -1.59 -5.39
CA SER A 11 -5.85 -2.80 -4.86
C SER A 11 -5.53 -2.97 -3.38
N SER A 12 -6.37 -3.74 -2.68
CA SER A 12 -6.07 -4.29 -1.36
C SER A 12 -5.68 -5.76 -1.46
N HIS A 13 -5.16 -6.34 -0.38
CA HIS A 13 -5.13 -7.79 -0.23
C HIS A 13 -6.56 -8.35 -0.09
N GLY A 14 -6.76 -9.60 -0.52
CA GLY A 14 -8.05 -10.29 -0.42
C GLY A 14 -8.10 -11.35 0.68
N ASN A 15 -6.96 -11.80 1.20
CA ASN A 15 -6.91 -12.88 2.18
C ASN A 15 -7.11 -12.37 3.63
N PRO A 16 -8.24 -12.72 4.29
CA PRO A 16 -8.46 -12.39 5.70
C PRO A 16 -7.73 -13.35 6.67
N LYS A 17 -7.25 -14.50 6.18
CA LYS A 17 -6.53 -15.50 6.97
C LYS A 17 -5.03 -15.18 6.98
N ASN A 18 -4.67 -14.12 7.68
CA ASN A 18 -3.30 -13.70 7.91
C ASN A 18 -3.12 -13.26 9.39
N PRO A 19 -1.89 -13.12 9.91
CA PRO A 19 -1.66 -12.82 11.33
C PRO A 19 -2.24 -11.49 11.84
N VAL A 20 -2.51 -10.53 10.96
CA VAL A 20 -3.13 -9.24 11.29
C VAL A 20 -4.61 -9.18 10.92
N GLY A 21 -5.19 -10.27 10.40
CA GLY A 21 -6.61 -10.45 10.10
C GLY A 21 -7.23 -9.25 9.40
N ASN A 22 -8.30 -8.71 10.01
CA ASN A 22 -9.01 -7.51 9.57
C ASN A 22 -8.54 -6.23 10.28
N GLN A 23 -7.45 -6.29 11.04
CA GLN A 23 -6.93 -5.14 11.79
C GLN A 23 -6.11 -4.21 10.89
N VAL A 24 -5.41 -4.78 9.91
CA VAL A 24 -4.54 -4.04 8.98
C VAL A 24 -5.00 -4.27 7.56
N LEU A 25 -5.21 -3.18 6.84
CA LEU A 25 -5.43 -3.17 5.40
C LEU A 25 -4.10 -2.88 4.70
N PHE A 26 -3.60 -3.84 3.95
CA PHE A 26 -2.51 -3.60 2.99
C PHE A 26 -3.05 -3.10 1.66
N VAL A 27 -2.47 -2.02 1.15
CA VAL A 27 -2.90 -1.36 -0.09
C VAL A 27 -1.71 -1.21 -1.04
N ALA A 28 -1.88 -1.69 -2.28
CA ALA A 28 -1.00 -1.36 -3.39
C ALA A 28 -1.37 0.04 -3.89
N TYR A 29 -0.42 0.97 -3.80
CA TYR A 29 -0.63 2.40 -4.01
C TYR A 29 0.26 2.95 -5.14
N PHE A 30 0.39 2.19 -6.24
CA PHE A 30 1.22 2.56 -7.39
C PHE A 30 2.59 3.10 -6.97
N ASN A 31 2.86 4.38 -7.22
CA ASN A 31 4.15 5.01 -7.01
C ASN A 31 4.44 5.31 -5.55
N ALA A 32 3.45 5.14 -4.68
CA ALA A 32 3.60 5.19 -3.25
C ALA A 32 3.84 3.78 -2.65
N GLY A 33 3.97 2.75 -3.49
CA GLY A 33 4.36 1.41 -3.10
C GLY A 33 3.28 0.68 -2.30
N ILE A 34 3.70 -0.06 -1.28
CA ILE A 34 2.85 -0.77 -0.33
C ILE A 34 2.53 0.16 0.84
N ARG A 35 1.27 0.21 1.26
CA ARG A 35 0.80 0.91 2.46
C ARG A 35 0.18 -0.09 3.42
N ALA A 36 0.57 -0.04 4.69
CA ALA A 36 -0.06 -0.80 5.76
C ALA A 36 -0.87 0.16 6.64
N VAL A 37 -2.19 -0.03 6.70
CA VAL A 37 -3.12 0.87 7.38
C VAL A 37 -3.83 0.12 8.49
N ASP A 38 -3.69 0.58 9.73
CA ASP A 38 -4.50 0.16 10.86
C ASP A 38 -5.94 0.65 10.68
N VAL A 39 -6.88 -0.29 10.58
CA VAL A 39 -8.30 -0.03 10.34
C VAL A 39 -9.17 -0.49 11.50
N ARG A 40 -8.57 -0.79 12.67
CA ARG A 40 -9.32 -1.19 13.88
C ARG A 40 -10.28 -0.11 14.37
N ASN A 41 -9.99 1.16 14.07
CA ASN A 41 -10.92 2.27 14.18
C ASN A 41 -11.30 2.76 12.77
N PRO A 42 -12.50 2.45 12.25
CA PRO A 42 -12.89 2.83 10.91
C PRO A 42 -13.05 4.35 10.72
N TRP A 43 -13.20 5.11 11.81
CA TRP A 43 -13.34 6.58 11.77
C TRP A 43 -12.00 7.32 11.80
N SER A 44 -10.91 6.62 12.14
CA SER A 44 -9.57 7.19 12.13
C SER A 44 -8.54 6.16 11.68
N PRO A 45 -8.56 5.72 10.41
CA PRO A 45 -7.53 4.84 9.87
C PRO A 45 -6.15 5.49 9.97
N ARG A 46 -5.14 4.70 10.36
CA ARG A 46 -3.78 5.21 10.60
C ARG A 46 -2.74 4.39 9.84
N GLU A 47 -1.85 5.06 9.11
CA GLU A 47 -0.74 4.38 8.45
C GLU A 47 0.26 3.85 9.49
N LEU A 48 0.52 2.54 9.47
CA LEU A 48 1.52 1.86 10.30
C LEU A 48 2.91 1.88 9.65
N GLY A 49 2.95 1.96 8.33
CA GLY A 49 4.19 1.98 7.58
C GLY A 49 3.97 1.86 6.08
N TYR A 50 5.06 2.01 5.34
CA TYR A 50 5.07 1.92 3.90
C TYR A 50 6.37 1.30 3.39
N TYR A 51 6.31 0.73 2.19
CA TYR A 51 7.49 0.31 1.44
C TYR A 51 7.37 0.79 -0.01
N VAL A 52 8.34 1.59 -0.45
CA VAL A 52 8.41 2.07 -1.85
C VAL A 52 9.60 1.39 -2.52
N PRO A 53 9.37 0.43 -3.44
CA PRO A 53 10.43 -0.13 -4.25
C PRO A 53 11.25 0.96 -4.96
N ARG A 54 12.55 0.70 -5.15
CA ARG A 54 13.38 1.53 -6.02
C ARG A 54 13.18 1.12 -7.47
N VAL A 55 13.22 2.09 -8.38
CA VAL A 55 13.40 1.81 -9.81
C VAL A 55 14.73 1.08 -10.02
N ASN A 56 14.77 0.20 -11.01
CA ASN A 56 15.97 -0.55 -11.39
C ASN A 56 16.13 -0.56 -12.92
N PRO A 57 17.23 -1.11 -13.48
CA PRO A 57 17.47 -1.12 -14.92
C PRO A 57 16.40 -1.83 -15.77
N ARG A 58 15.54 -2.65 -15.14
CA ARG A 58 14.41 -3.33 -15.79
C ARG A 58 13.09 -2.58 -15.62
N THR A 59 13.05 -1.48 -14.86
CA THR A 59 11.83 -0.69 -14.71
C THR A 59 11.51 0.02 -16.02
N ASP A 60 10.39 -0.37 -16.64
CA ASP A 60 9.96 0.20 -17.91
C ASP A 60 9.58 1.68 -17.76
N GLN A 61 9.88 2.44 -18.80
CA GLN A 61 9.30 3.76 -18.99
C GLN A 61 7.79 3.64 -19.25
N ARG A 62 7.00 4.49 -18.57
CA ARG A 62 5.55 4.53 -18.72
C ARG A 62 5.10 5.88 -19.23
N CYS A 63 4.42 5.87 -20.37
CA CYS A 63 3.92 7.05 -21.07
C CYS A 63 2.42 7.22 -20.86
N VAL A 64 1.98 8.48 -20.79
CA VAL A 64 0.56 8.86 -20.78
C VAL A 64 0.43 10.13 -21.61
N VAL A 65 -0.57 10.14 -22.49
CA VAL A 65 -0.96 11.31 -23.28
C VAL A 65 -1.99 12.11 -22.50
N THR A 66 -1.77 13.41 -22.37
CA THR A 66 -2.71 14.35 -21.74
C THR A 66 -2.82 15.56 -22.66
N ASP A 67 -4.03 15.90 -23.10
CA ASP A 67 -4.29 16.98 -24.06
C ASP A 67 -3.42 16.89 -25.34
N GLY A 68 -3.23 15.66 -25.84
CA GLY A 68 -2.41 15.40 -27.03
C GLY A 68 -0.89 15.41 -26.79
N VAL A 69 -0.44 15.78 -25.59
CA VAL A 69 0.98 15.79 -25.22
C VAL A 69 1.36 14.49 -24.54
N GLU A 70 2.26 13.73 -25.15
CA GLU A 70 2.87 12.57 -24.50
C GLU A 70 3.91 13.01 -23.47
N SER A 71 3.84 12.41 -22.29
CA SER A 71 4.95 12.47 -21.35
C SER A 71 5.20 11.10 -20.77
N CYS A 72 6.46 10.83 -20.47
CA CYS A 72 6.89 9.53 -20.01
C CYS A 72 7.73 9.66 -18.75
N LYS A 73 7.62 8.67 -17.85
CA LYS A 73 8.47 8.59 -16.64
C LYS A 73 8.83 7.14 -16.36
N ILE A 74 10.05 6.93 -15.89
CA ILE A 74 10.46 5.70 -15.23
C ILE A 74 10.05 5.83 -13.76
N ALA A 75 9.08 5.02 -13.34
CA ALA A 75 8.58 4.99 -11.99
C ALA A 75 7.99 3.62 -11.69
N ILE A 76 8.19 3.15 -10.47
CA ILE A 76 7.51 1.97 -9.93
C ILE A 76 6.00 2.16 -10.00
N GLN A 77 5.27 1.09 -10.27
CA GLN A 77 3.82 0.99 -10.30
C GLN A 77 3.39 -0.28 -9.55
N THR A 78 3.54 -0.29 -8.21
CA THR A 78 3.02 -1.38 -7.38
C THR A 78 1.50 -1.46 -7.53
N ASN A 79 1.03 -2.44 -8.30
CA ASN A 79 -0.37 -2.51 -8.71
C ASN A 79 -1.16 -3.53 -7.89
N ASN A 80 -0.56 -4.66 -7.55
CA ASN A 80 -1.25 -5.71 -6.81
C ASN A 80 -0.38 -6.16 -5.65
N LEU A 81 -1.05 -6.60 -4.59
CA LEU A 81 -0.41 -7.27 -3.47
C LEU A 81 -1.33 -8.35 -2.88
N GLU A 82 -0.75 -9.28 -2.15
CA GLU A 82 -1.46 -10.28 -1.36
C GLU A 82 -0.68 -10.61 -0.08
N VAL A 83 -1.37 -11.09 0.95
CA VAL A 83 -0.75 -11.45 2.24
C VAL A 83 -0.97 -12.92 2.54
N ASP A 84 0.11 -13.63 2.89
CA ASP A 84 0.01 -15.05 3.26
C ASP A 84 -0.25 -15.26 4.77
N GLN A 85 -0.42 -16.52 5.15
CA GLN A 85 -0.68 -16.93 6.54
C GLN A 85 0.53 -16.74 7.48
N ARG A 86 1.72 -16.51 6.93
CA ARG A 86 2.94 -16.21 7.70
C ARG A 86 3.09 -14.71 7.96
N GLY A 87 2.28 -13.87 7.30
CA GLY A 87 2.34 -12.41 7.41
C GLY A 87 3.24 -11.75 6.36
N TYR A 88 3.69 -12.49 5.35
CA TYR A 88 4.44 -11.90 4.25
C TYR A 88 3.51 -11.24 3.24
N VAL A 89 3.84 -10.02 2.87
CA VAL A 89 3.19 -9.23 1.84
C VAL A 89 3.95 -9.39 0.54
N TYR A 90 3.30 -9.96 -0.47
CA TYR A 90 3.82 -10.13 -1.81
C TYR A 90 3.26 -9.01 -2.67
N ALA A 91 4.11 -8.12 -3.18
CA ALA A 91 3.69 -7.02 -4.03
C ALA A 91 4.37 -7.08 -5.39
N VAL A 92 3.62 -6.86 -6.45
CA VAL A 92 4.11 -6.88 -7.83
C VAL A 92 4.06 -5.51 -8.47
N ASP A 93 5.07 -5.23 -9.27
CA ASP A 93 5.22 -3.99 -10.00
C ASP A 93 4.89 -4.18 -11.49
N ARG A 94 3.81 -3.56 -11.99
CA ARG A 94 3.44 -3.66 -13.41
C ARG A 94 4.39 -2.92 -14.35
N ALA A 95 5.35 -2.17 -13.82
CA ALA A 95 6.39 -1.48 -14.57
C ALA A 95 7.70 -2.30 -14.62
N ASN A 96 7.64 -3.62 -14.46
CA ASN A 96 8.78 -4.54 -14.57
C ASN A 96 9.87 -4.36 -13.50
N SER A 97 9.58 -3.66 -12.40
CA SER A 97 10.53 -3.56 -11.28
C SER A 97 10.67 -4.86 -10.49
N GLY A 98 9.75 -5.81 -10.70
CA GLY A 98 9.78 -7.16 -10.13
C GLY A 98 8.72 -7.41 -9.06
N MET A 99 8.98 -8.42 -8.23
CA MET A 99 8.17 -8.78 -7.07
C MET A 99 8.96 -8.48 -5.79
N HIS A 100 8.27 -7.91 -4.80
CA HIS A 100 8.83 -7.59 -3.50
C HIS A 100 8.09 -8.37 -2.42
N ILE A 101 8.83 -8.98 -1.51
CA ILE A 101 8.29 -9.68 -0.35
C ILE A 101 8.73 -8.90 0.88
N VAL A 102 7.78 -8.40 1.64
CA VAL A 102 8.04 -7.62 2.85
C VAL A 102 7.18 -8.13 4.00
N GLU A 103 7.51 -7.74 5.22
CA GLU A 103 6.68 -7.95 6.39
C GLU A 103 6.58 -6.65 7.21
N LEU A 104 5.64 -6.59 8.14
CA LEU A 104 5.60 -5.51 9.12
C LEU A 104 6.84 -5.58 10.02
N THR A 105 7.41 -4.42 10.36
CA THR A 105 8.48 -4.36 11.36
C THR A 105 7.94 -4.66 12.76
N GLU A 106 8.83 -4.98 13.69
CA GLU A 106 8.45 -5.20 15.09
C GLU A 106 7.83 -3.95 15.73
N GLU A 107 8.24 -2.75 15.32
CA GLU A 107 7.65 -1.50 15.77
C GLU A 107 6.19 -1.39 15.29
N ALA A 108 5.92 -1.67 14.02
CA ALA A 108 4.56 -1.66 13.48
C ALA A 108 3.67 -2.73 14.13
N LYS A 109 4.22 -3.91 14.43
CA LYS A 109 3.52 -4.98 15.17
C LYS A 109 3.18 -4.53 16.61
N LYS A 110 4.08 -3.82 17.30
CA LYS A 110 3.82 -3.26 18.65
C LYS A 110 2.69 -2.22 18.65
N GLU A 111 2.52 -1.44 17.59
CA GLU A 111 1.40 -0.50 17.48
C GLU A 111 0.02 -1.22 17.48
N LEU A 112 -0.04 -2.48 17.07
CA LEU A 112 -1.26 -3.30 17.10
C LEU A 112 -1.59 -3.84 18.49
N THR A 113 -0.66 -3.80 19.45
CA THR A 113 -0.94 -4.18 20.84
C THR A 113 -1.54 -3.03 21.65
N ARG A 114 -1.46 -1.79 21.15
CA ARG A 114 -2.09 -0.63 21.76
C ARG A 114 -3.59 -0.64 21.51
N ARG A 115 -4.36 -0.10 22.46
CA ARG A 115 -5.80 0.15 22.29
C ARG A 115 -5.99 1.13 21.13
N PRO A 116 -6.90 0.86 20.18
CA PRO A 116 -7.23 1.83 19.14
C PRO A 116 -7.71 3.14 19.78
N GLU A 117 -7.24 4.28 19.26
CA GLU A 117 -7.80 5.58 19.65
C GLU A 117 -9.31 5.58 19.38
N ALA A 118 -10.09 6.12 20.32
CA ALA A 118 -11.53 6.25 20.14
C ALA A 118 -11.80 7.29 19.05
N GLY A 119 -12.37 6.86 17.92
CA GLY A 119 -12.85 7.78 16.89
C GLY A 119 -14.27 8.20 17.19
N THR A 120 -14.56 9.49 17.04
CA THR A 120 -15.94 9.97 17.05
C THR A 120 -16.59 9.62 15.71
N PRO A 121 -17.72 8.91 15.68
CA PRO A 121 -18.48 8.73 14.45
C PRO A 121 -18.89 10.10 13.87
N PRO A 122 -18.71 10.35 12.56
CA PRO A 122 -19.13 11.58 11.90
C PRO A 122 -20.65 11.72 11.82
N TYR A 123 -21.40 10.67 12.12
CA TYR A 123 -22.85 10.68 12.19
C TYR A 123 -23.28 10.42 13.64
N GLN A 124 -24.04 11.35 14.21
CA GLN A 124 -24.78 11.10 15.44
C GLN A 124 -25.95 10.17 15.07
N GLU A 125 -26.11 9.05 15.76
CA GLU A 125 -27.33 8.25 15.64
C GLU A 125 -28.49 9.14 16.15
N ASN A 126 -29.41 9.49 15.24
CA ASN A 126 -30.66 10.18 15.58
C ASN A 126 -31.66 9.18 16.16
#